data_AF-A0A7S2I843-F1
#
_entry.id   AF-A0A7S2I843-F1
#
_cell.length_a   1.000
_cell.length_b   1.000
_cell.length_c   1.000
_cell.angle_alpha   90.00
_cell.angle_beta   90.00
_cell.angle_gamma   90.00
#
_symmetry.space_group_name_H-M   'P 1'
#
loop_
_entity.id
_entity.type
_entity.pdbx_description
1 polymer ?
#
loop_
_entity_poly.entity_id
_entity_poly.type
_entity_poly.pdbx_seq_one_letter_code
_entity_poly.pdbx_strand_id
1 'polypeptide(L)'
;IVQQLLEGLLNRKSTPSFGVECLLKLGFAGFYALFRQYGLVPGLEFKVALEEADRRGLPVCYGDQDVERTISELGAVVRQTSFSRLLQMPPVPKELEELLGDLDIRNLSDSIEKLKNRAHITLFRDHMAQVMPEFMDVMVHQRDRLMTENLLRECRQGRVVAVVGMAHMDGIEREWQKHSGQVYIHEQCSLRSKR
;
A
#
# COMPACT_ATOMS: atom_id res chain seq x y z
N ILE A 1 4.58 -8.38 -6.39
CA ILE A 1 3.34 -7.74 -6.86
C ILE A 1 3.47 -7.13 -8.26
N VAL A 2 4.10 -5.96 -8.47
CA VAL A 2 4.14 -5.31 -9.80
C VAL A 2 5.02 -6.01 -10.83
N GLN A 3 6.15 -6.57 -10.39
CA GLN A 3 7.01 -7.35 -11.29
C GLN A 3 6.30 -8.63 -11.74
N GLN A 4 5.61 -9.32 -10.82
CA GLN A 4 4.75 -10.46 -11.13
C GLN A 4 3.48 -10.10 -11.92
N LEU A 5 2.91 -8.91 -11.72
CA LEU A 5 1.78 -8.40 -12.51
C LEU A 5 2.21 -8.01 -13.94
N LEU A 6 3.37 -7.36 -14.09
CA LEU A 6 3.96 -7.04 -15.39
C LEU A 6 4.38 -8.31 -16.13
N GLU A 7 5.00 -9.27 -15.44
CA GLU A 7 5.33 -10.58 -15.99
C GLU A 7 4.06 -11.37 -16.32
N GLY A 8 3.01 -11.33 -15.51
CA GLY A 8 1.72 -11.96 -15.81
C GLY A 8 0.96 -11.31 -16.97
N LEU A 9 1.12 -10.00 -17.18
CA LEU A 9 0.55 -9.27 -18.32
C LEU A 9 1.36 -9.48 -19.62
N LEU A 10 2.68 -9.64 -19.52
CA LEU A 10 3.58 -9.85 -20.66
C LEU A 10 3.67 -11.34 -21.06
N ASN A 11 3.57 -12.27 -20.12
CA ASN A 11 3.75 -13.69 -20.33
C ASN A 11 2.38 -14.35 -20.65
N ARG A 12 2.00 -14.28 -21.94
CA ARG A 12 0.81 -14.92 -22.52
C ARG A 12 0.78 -16.45 -22.26
N LYS A 13 0.21 -16.90 -21.15
CA LYS A 13 -0.25 -18.32 -21.02
C LYS A 13 -1.59 -18.53 -20.32
N SER A 14 -2.31 -17.48 -19.93
CA SER A 14 -3.69 -17.62 -19.43
C SER A 14 -4.61 -16.67 -20.20
N THR A 15 -5.73 -17.22 -20.69
CA THR A 15 -6.79 -16.47 -21.37
C THR A 15 -7.25 -15.31 -20.49
N PRO A 16 -7.15 -14.05 -20.94
CA PRO A 16 -7.56 -12.93 -20.12
C PRO A 16 -9.08 -12.98 -19.96
N SER A 17 -9.55 -13.11 -18.72
CA SER A 17 -10.93 -12.78 -18.39
C SER A 17 -11.12 -11.30 -18.73
N PHE A 18 -11.89 -11.02 -19.78
CA PHE A 18 -12.12 -9.67 -20.32
C PHE A 18 -13.13 -8.93 -19.43
N GLY A 19 -12.79 -8.73 -18.15
CA GLY A 19 -13.69 -8.22 -17.11
C GLY A 19 -13.03 -7.23 -16.15
N VAL A 20 -13.74 -6.89 -15.07
CA VAL A 20 -13.33 -5.92 -14.01
C VAL A 20 -11.92 -6.20 -13.47
N GLU A 21 -11.50 -7.46 -13.41
CA GLU A 21 -10.16 -7.86 -12.97
C GLU A 21 -9.06 -7.31 -13.88
N CYS A 22 -9.24 -7.38 -15.20
CA CYS A 22 -8.30 -6.81 -16.17
C CYS A 22 -8.23 -5.28 -16.03
N LEU A 23 -9.38 -4.63 -15.85
CA LEU A 23 -9.46 -3.19 -15.63
C LEU A 23 -8.72 -2.76 -14.35
N LEU A 24 -8.89 -3.51 -13.25
CA LEU A 24 -8.17 -3.28 -12.00
C LEU A 24 -6.66 -3.47 -12.17
N LYS A 25 -6.23 -4.54 -12.84
CA LYS A 25 -4.81 -4.79 -13.12
C LYS A 25 -4.19 -3.66 -13.96
N LEU A 26 -4.89 -3.18 -14.98
CA LEU A 26 -4.46 -2.04 -15.80
C LEU A 26 -4.45 -0.74 -14.99
N GLY A 27 -5.45 -0.50 -14.15
CA GLY A 27 -5.52 0.64 -13.25
C GLY A 27 -4.33 0.68 -12.28
N PHE A 28 -4.02 -0.46 -11.65
CA PHE A 28 -2.81 -0.59 -10.83
C PHE A 28 -1.54 -0.36 -11.63
N ALA A 29 -1.40 -0.98 -12.80
CA ALA A 29 -0.22 -0.77 -13.64
C ALA A 29 -0.03 0.72 -14.02
N GLY A 30 -1.12 1.41 -14.36
CA GLY A 30 -1.12 2.85 -14.63
C GLY A 30 -0.73 3.67 -13.41
N PHE A 31 -1.32 3.37 -12.24
CA PHE A 31 -0.99 4.02 -10.97
C PHE A 31 0.49 3.86 -10.61
N TYR A 32 1.06 2.66 -10.79
CA TYR A 32 2.48 2.40 -10.55
C TYR A 32 3.40 3.06 -11.57
N ALA A 33 3.01 3.09 -12.85
CA ALA A 33 3.76 3.79 -13.89
C ALA A 33 3.83 5.30 -13.58
N LEU A 34 2.73 5.87 -13.09
CA LEU A 34 2.63 7.25 -12.66
C LEU A 34 3.63 7.54 -11.53
N PHE A 35 3.60 6.77 -10.44
CA PHE A 35 4.53 6.95 -9.33
C PHE A 35 5.99 6.84 -9.77
N ARG A 36 6.31 5.84 -10.62
CA ARG A 36 7.65 5.62 -11.15
C ARG A 36 8.15 6.80 -11.98
N GLN A 37 7.30 7.35 -12.83
CA GLN A 37 7.62 8.52 -13.67
C GLN A 37 8.00 9.73 -12.82
N TYR A 38 7.45 9.83 -11.61
CA TYR A 38 7.69 10.92 -10.67
C TYR A 38 8.65 10.54 -9.53
N GLY A 39 9.51 9.54 -9.74
CA GLY A 39 10.61 9.22 -8.84
C GLY A 39 10.20 8.58 -7.50
N LEU A 40 8.94 8.13 -7.38
CA LEU A 40 8.54 7.17 -6.37
C LEU A 40 8.58 5.77 -6.99
N VAL A 41 9.41 4.89 -6.45
CA VAL A 41 9.40 3.48 -6.83
C VAL A 41 8.81 2.70 -5.67
N PRO A 42 7.48 2.50 -5.61
CA PRO A 42 6.88 1.73 -4.54
C PRO A 42 7.46 0.31 -4.57
N GLY A 43 7.86 -0.20 -3.40
CA GLY A 43 8.48 -1.50 -3.25
C GLY A 43 10.00 -1.54 -3.38
N LEU A 44 10.67 -0.39 -3.56
CA LEU A 44 12.14 -0.34 -3.46
C LEU A 44 12.61 -0.68 -2.04
N GLU A 45 11.84 -0.29 -1.03
CA GLU A 45 12.04 -0.66 0.38
C GLU A 45 12.07 -2.19 0.56
N PHE A 46 11.21 -2.92 -0.14
CA PHE A 46 11.18 -4.39 -0.08
C PHE A 46 12.36 -4.99 -0.82
N LYS A 47 12.74 -4.43 -1.97
CA LYS A 47 13.94 -4.87 -2.70
C LYS A 47 15.19 -4.76 -1.81
N VAL A 48 15.39 -3.59 -1.19
CA VAL A 48 16.52 -3.35 -0.28
C VAL A 48 16.47 -4.30 0.92
N ALA A 49 15.28 -4.54 1.49
CA ALA A 49 15.10 -5.49 2.60
C ALA A 49 15.47 -6.93 2.22
N LEU A 50 15.05 -7.39 1.04
CA LEU A 50 15.36 -8.71 0.52
C LEU A 50 16.86 -8.89 0.23
N GLU A 51 17.48 -7.91 -0.42
CA GLU A 51 18.93 -7.91 -0.68
C GLU A 51 19.73 -7.94 0.63
N GLU A 52 19.28 -7.20 1.64
CA GLU A 52 19.92 -7.13 2.95
C GLU A 52 19.73 -8.42 3.77
N ALA A 53 18.56 -9.06 3.67
CA ALA A 53 18.30 -10.35 4.28
C ALA A 53 19.17 -11.44 3.66
N ASP A 54 19.25 -11.49 2.33
CA ASP A 54 20.09 -12.43 1.57
C ASP A 54 21.57 -12.28 1.94
N ARG A 55 22.08 -11.04 1.93
CA ARG A 55 23.47 -10.73 2.32
C ARG A 55 23.82 -11.17 3.75
N ARG A 56 22.83 -11.26 4.65
CA ARG A 56 23.02 -11.68 6.04
C ARG A 56 22.61 -13.14 6.30
N GLY A 57 22.14 -13.86 5.28
CA GLY A 57 21.62 -15.21 5.42
C GLY A 57 20.41 -15.30 6.36
N LEU A 58 19.58 -14.25 6.40
CA LEU A 58 18.40 -14.21 7.26
C LEU A 58 17.19 -14.84 6.57
N PRO A 59 16.36 -15.60 7.30
CA PRO A 59 15.11 -16.13 6.76
C PRO A 59 14.16 -14.97 6.41
N VAL A 60 13.48 -15.10 5.28
CA VAL A 60 12.48 -14.13 4.80
C VAL A 60 11.09 -14.74 4.86
N CYS A 61 10.14 -14.00 5.42
CA CYS A 61 8.72 -14.31 5.36
C CYS A 61 7.96 -13.21 4.61
N TYR A 62 7.00 -13.60 3.77
CA TYR A 62 6.06 -12.67 3.15
C TYR A 62 4.87 -12.50 4.09
N GLY A 63 4.82 -11.35 4.79
CA GLY A 63 3.87 -11.13 5.88
C GLY A 63 2.50 -10.58 5.45
N ASP A 64 2.32 -10.22 4.18
CA ASP A 64 1.10 -9.58 3.65
C ASP A 64 0.29 -10.55 2.79
N GLN A 65 -0.90 -10.10 2.36
CA GLN A 65 -1.83 -10.84 1.52
C GLN A 65 -1.29 -11.09 0.11
N ASP A 66 -1.67 -12.24 -0.46
CA ASP A 66 -1.46 -12.51 -1.87
C ASP A 66 -2.20 -11.49 -2.75
N VAL A 67 -1.50 -10.92 -3.73
CA VAL A 67 -2.06 -9.91 -4.63
C VAL A 67 -3.29 -10.41 -5.38
N GLU A 68 -3.33 -11.68 -5.78
CA GLU A 68 -4.48 -12.25 -6.51
C GLU A 68 -5.73 -12.21 -5.65
N ARG A 69 -5.58 -12.47 -4.35
CA ARG A 69 -6.68 -12.35 -3.39
C ARG A 69 -7.15 -10.90 -3.27
N THR A 70 -6.22 -9.94 -3.17
CA THR A 70 -6.57 -8.50 -3.10
C THR A 70 -7.30 -8.04 -4.36
N ILE A 71 -6.84 -8.46 -5.55
CA ILE A 71 -7.50 -8.13 -6.82
C ILE A 71 -8.91 -8.75 -6.89
N SER A 72 -9.05 -9.99 -6.42
CA SER A 72 -10.35 -10.68 -6.38
C SER A 72 -11.36 -9.97 -5.47
N GLU A 73 -10.94 -9.64 -4.24
CA GLU A 73 -11.76 -8.92 -3.26
C GLU A 73 -12.14 -7.52 -3.76
N LEU A 74 -11.20 -6.79 -4.38
CA LEU A 74 -11.49 -5.52 -5.04
C LEU A 74 -12.47 -5.66 -6.19
N GLY A 75 -12.32 -6.72 -7.00
CA GLY A 75 -13.26 -7.01 -8.08
C GLY A 75 -14.68 -7.23 -7.56
N ALA A 76 -14.84 -7.82 -6.37
CA ALA A 76 -16.12 -7.95 -5.71
C ALA A 76 -16.67 -6.60 -5.23
N VAL A 77 -15.84 -5.77 -4.59
CA VAL A 77 -16.22 -4.41 -4.16
C VAL A 77 -16.71 -3.60 -5.36
N VAL A 78 -15.92 -3.50 -6.43
CA VAL A 78 -16.27 -2.70 -7.61
C VAL A 78 -17.58 -3.16 -8.27
N ARG A 79 -17.87 -4.47 -8.27
CA ARG A 79 -19.14 -4.98 -8.80
C ARG A 79 -20.34 -4.65 -7.93
N GLN A 80 -20.13 -4.49 -6.62
CA GLN A 80 -21.18 -4.21 -5.63
C GLN A 80 -21.37 -2.70 -5.39
N THR A 81 -20.35 -1.89 -5.67
CA THR A 81 -20.43 -0.44 -5.52
C THR A 81 -21.27 0.16 -6.65
N SER A 82 -22.43 0.70 -6.30
CA SER A 82 -23.25 1.47 -7.23
C SER A 82 -22.51 2.73 -7.68
N PHE A 83 -22.43 2.96 -9.00
CA PHE A 83 -21.84 4.17 -9.60
C PHE A 83 -22.42 5.49 -9.06
N SER A 84 -23.65 5.46 -8.52
CA SER A 84 -24.29 6.61 -7.87
C SER A 84 -23.64 7.05 -6.55
N ARG A 85 -22.87 6.19 -5.87
CA ARG A 85 -22.08 6.59 -4.68
C ARG A 85 -20.84 7.41 -5.07
N LEU A 86 -20.24 7.13 -6.23
CA LEU A 86 -19.12 7.92 -6.77
C LEU A 86 -19.52 9.36 -7.15
N LEU A 87 -20.81 9.63 -7.34
CA LEU A 87 -21.32 10.97 -7.61
C LEU A 87 -21.63 11.77 -6.33
N GLN A 88 -21.61 11.13 -5.16
CA GLN A 88 -21.89 11.73 -3.85
C GLN A 88 -20.61 11.85 -3.01
N MET A 89 -19.47 12.08 -3.66
CA MET A 89 -18.20 12.23 -2.95
C MET A 89 -18.24 13.49 -2.07
N PRO A 90 -17.88 13.40 -0.77
CA PRO A 90 -17.67 14.58 0.04
C PRO A 90 -16.56 15.44 -0.58
N PRO A 91 -16.61 16.77 -0.38
CA PRO A 91 -15.55 17.64 -0.87
C PRO A 91 -14.21 17.21 -0.29
N VAL A 92 -13.16 17.36 -1.10
CA VAL A 92 -11.79 17.13 -0.68
C VAL A 92 -11.48 18.09 0.49
N PRO A 93 -10.94 17.62 1.63
CA PRO A 93 -10.55 18.49 2.73
C PRO A 93 -9.56 19.54 2.25
N LYS A 94 -9.68 20.78 2.73
CA LYS A 94 -8.77 21.88 2.34
C LYS A 94 -7.32 21.55 2.61
N GLU A 95 -7.05 20.83 3.68
CA GLU A 95 -5.72 20.37 4.03
C GLU A 95 -5.16 19.40 2.99
N LEU A 96 -6.02 18.57 2.38
CA LEU A 96 -5.64 17.68 1.28
C LEU A 96 -5.52 18.44 -0.05
N GLU A 97 -6.36 19.44 -0.27
CA GLU A 97 -6.32 20.34 -1.43
C GLU A 97 -5.04 21.18 -1.45
N GLU A 98 -4.65 21.77 -0.31
CA GLU A 98 -3.38 22.49 -0.14
C GLU A 98 -2.16 21.57 -0.27
N LEU A 99 -2.30 20.32 0.18
CA LEU A 99 -1.25 19.32 0.10
C LEU A 99 -1.00 18.87 -1.34
N LEU A 100 -2.05 18.37 -1.99
CA LEU A 100 -1.98 17.80 -3.33
C LEU A 100 -1.91 18.88 -4.40
N GLY A 101 -2.20 20.14 -4.05
CA GLY A 101 -2.53 21.20 -4.99
C GLY A 101 -3.90 20.96 -5.62
N ASP A 102 -4.31 21.84 -6.52
CA ASP A 102 -5.17 21.39 -7.62
C ASP A 102 -4.48 20.13 -8.17
N LEU A 103 -5.19 19.02 -8.32
CA LEU A 103 -4.67 17.82 -8.99
C LEU A 103 -4.47 18.14 -10.47
N ASP A 104 -3.58 19.09 -10.76
CA ASP A 104 -3.11 19.39 -12.09
C ASP A 104 -2.16 18.26 -12.43
N ILE A 105 -2.63 17.39 -13.32
CA ILE A 105 -1.88 16.25 -13.86
C ILE A 105 -0.50 16.69 -14.39
N ARG A 106 -0.32 17.99 -14.66
CA ARG A 106 0.94 18.63 -15.08
C ARG A 106 2.00 18.78 -13.98
N ASN A 107 1.62 18.89 -12.70
CA ASN A 107 2.53 19.10 -11.55
C ASN A 107 2.52 17.95 -10.55
N LEU A 108 2.18 16.75 -11.01
CA LEU A 108 2.01 15.57 -10.15
C LEU A 108 3.31 15.14 -9.43
N SER A 109 4.48 15.55 -9.91
CA SER A 109 5.78 15.31 -9.27
C SER A 109 5.86 15.86 -7.85
N ASP A 110 5.43 17.11 -7.65
CA ASP A 110 5.54 17.81 -6.38
C ASP A 110 4.54 17.23 -5.36
N SER A 111 3.34 16.88 -5.82
CA SER A 111 2.32 16.20 -5.01
C SER A 111 2.80 14.81 -4.56
N ILE A 112 3.48 14.07 -5.45
CA ILE A 112 4.08 12.75 -5.16
C ILE A 112 5.24 12.86 -4.18
N GLU A 113 6.10 13.87 -4.28
CA GLU A 113 7.18 14.08 -3.30
C GLU A 113 6.63 14.36 -1.91
N LYS A 114 5.58 15.16 -1.80
CA LYS A 114 4.89 15.41 -0.52
C LYS A 114 4.30 14.13 0.07
N LEU A 115 3.86 13.16 -0.74
CA LEU A 115 3.36 11.86 -0.27
C LEU A 115 4.45 10.93 0.30
N LYS A 116 5.74 11.32 0.29
CA LYS A 116 6.81 10.63 1.06
C LYS A 116 6.76 10.93 2.57
N ASN A 117 5.75 11.64 3.04
CA ASN A 117 5.54 11.98 4.44
C ASN A 117 4.38 11.17 5.03
N ARG A 118 4.61 10.58 6.20
CA ARG A 118 3.61 9.76 6.91
C ARG A 118 2.32 10.53 7.18
N ALA A 119 2.41 11.77 7.66
CA ALA A 119 1.24 12.61 7.96
C ALA A 119 0.37 12.86 6.72
N HIS A 120 1.01 13.05 5.56
CA HIS A 120 0.34 13.31 4.29
C HIS A 120 -0.38 12.06 3.76
N ILE A 121 0.27 10.90 3.84
CA ILE A 121 -0.34 9.61 3.47
C ILE A 121 -1.49 9.25 4.41
N THR A 122 -1.36 9.53 5.71
CA THR A 122 -2.43 9.37 6.69
C THR A 122 -3.66 10.20 6.32
N LEU A 123 -3.46 11.48 5.97
CA LEU A 123 -4.56 12.38 5.60
C LEU A 123 -5.28 11.92 4.31
N PHE A 124 -4.52 11.51 3.29
CA PHE A 124 -5.09 10.92 2.07
C PHE A 124 -5.89 9.64 2.36
N ARG A 125 -5.32 8.73 3.16
CA ARG A 125 -5.98 7.47 3.55
C ARG A 125 -7.30 7.74 4.26
N ASP A 126 -7.31 8.65 5.22
CA ASP A 126 -8.48 8.94 6.05
C ASP A 126 -9.60 9.57 5.22
N HIS A 127 -9.26 10.45 4.28
CA HIS A 127 -10.23 10.96 3.31
C HIS A 127 -10.79 9.83 2.43
N MET A 128 -9.93 8.99 1.85
CA MET A 128 -10.36 7.87 1.02
C MET A 128 -11.23 6.86 1.78
N ALA A 129 -11.00 6.68 3.09
CA ALA A 129 -11.82 5.81 3.92
C ALA A 129 -13.24 6.35 4.13
N GLN A 130 -13.44 7.67 4.07
CA GLN A 130 -14.77 8.30 4.08
C GLN A 130 -15.46 8.17 2.73
N VAL A 131 -14.72 8.34 1.63
CA VAL A 131 -15.28 8.33 0.28
C VAL A 131 -15.59 6.91 -0.21
N MET A 132 -14.67 5.98 0.00
CA MET A 132 -14.73 4.60 -0.51
C MET A 132 -14.34 3.60 0.60
N PRO A 133 -15.16 3.47 1.66
CA PRO A 133 -14.84 2.65 2.82
C PRO A 133 -14.60 1.18 2.48
N GLU A 134 -15.43 0.60 1.61
CA GLU A 134 -15.32 -0.80 1.17
C GLU A 134 -14.01 -1.06 0.41
N PHE A 135 -13.59 -0.10 -0.41
CA PHE A 135 -12.32 -0.17 -1.14
C PHE A 135 -11.13 -0.07 -0.20
N MET A 136 -11.18 0.87 0.76
CA MET A 136 -10.10 1.07 1.74
C MET A 136 -9.98 -0.07 2.74
N ASP A 137 -11.09 -0.73 3.08
CA ASP A 137 -11.02 -1.93 3.92
C ASP A 137 -10.23 -3.05 3.23
N VAL A 138 -10.47 -3.32 1.94
CA VAL A 138 -9.70 -4.32 1.17
C VAL A 138 -8.25 -3.88 0.94
N MET A 139 -8.04 -2.61 0.56
CA MET A 139 -6.71 -2.12 0.21
C MET A 139 -5.78 -1.94 1.40
N VAL A 140 -6.33 -1.64 2.58
CA VAL A 140 -5.53 -1.23 3.75
C VAL A 140 -5.94 -2.03 4.98
N HIS A 141 -7.17 -1.88 5.48
CA HIS A 141 -7.48 -2.32 6.84
C HIS A 141 -7.49 -3.85 7.04
N GLN A 142 -7.97 -4.62 6.08
CA GLN A 142 -7.90 -6.10 6.11
C GLN A 142 -6.44 -6.57 6.12
N ARG A 143 -5.61 -5.92 5.30
CA ARG A 143 -4.18 -6.21 5.20
C ARG A 143 -3.43 -5.82 6.45
N ASP A 144 -3.76 -4.69 7.08
CA ASP A 144 -3.19 -4.28 8.38
C ASP A 144 -3.43 -5.35 9.45
N ARG A 145 -4.66 -5.88 9.53
CA ARG A 145 -5.02 -6.96 10.46
C ARG A 145 -4.21 -8.23 10.18
N LEU A 146 -4.21 -8.69 8.92
CA LEU A 146 -3.47 -9.89 8.51
C LEU A 146 -1.96 -9.76 8.79
N MET A 147 -1.34 -8.64 8.40
CA MET A 147 0.08 -8.39 8.65
C MET A 147 0.39 -8.38 10.14
N THR A 148 -0.47 -7.76 10.95
CA THR A 148 -0.30 -7.73 12.42
C THR A 148 -0.40 -9.13 13.01
N GLU A 149 -1.39 -9.93 12.60
CA GLU A 149 -1.53 -11.33 13.05
C GLU A 149 -0.31 -12.17 12.69
N ASN A 150 0.21 -12.01 11.47
CA ASN A 150 1.41 -12.68 11.02
C ASN A 150 2.63 -12.24 11.84
N LEU A 151 2.81 -10.94 12.08
CA LEU A 151 3.90 -10.43 12.93
C LEU A 151 3.83 -10.96 14.36
N LEU A 152 2.64 -10.98 14.97
CA LEU A 152 2.43 -11.52 16.31
C LEU A 152 2.76 -13.03 16.39
N ARG A 153 2.54 -13.77 15.30
CA ARG A 153 2.91 -15.18 15.20
C ARG A 153 4.42 -15.36 15.08
N GLU A 154 5.06 -14.64 14.17
CA GLU A 154 6.49 -14.78 13.89
C GLU A 154 7.36 -14.28 15.04
N CYS A 155 6.98 -13.19 15.72
CA CYS A 155 7.71 -12.63 16.87
C CYS A 155 7.77 -13.57 18.09
N ARG A 156 6.96 -14.64 18.13
CA ARG A 156 7.08 -15.66 19.20
C ARG A 156 8.41 -16.41 19.15
N GLN A 157 9.04 -16.45 17.98
CA GLN A 157 10.29 -17.18 17.75
C GLN A 157 11.54 -16.31 18.00
N GLY A 158 11.36 -15.00 18.22
CA GLY A 158 12.45 -14.07 18.45
C GLY A 158 12.17 -12.66 17.93
N ARG A 159 13.22 -11.94 17.55
CA ARG A 159 13.11 -10.58 17.03
C ARG A 159 12.88 -10.62 15.52
N VAL A 160 11.80 -9.98 15.07
CA VAL A 160 11.45 -9.82 13.65
C VAL A 160 11.60 -8.36 13.27
N VAL A 161 12.13 -8.11 12.07
CA VAL A 161 12.13 -6.78 11.46
C VAL A 161 11.10 -6.80 10.33
N ALA A 162 10.04 -6.04 10.49
CA ALA A 162 9.01 -5.86 9.48
C ALA A 162 9.36 -4.66 8.60
N VAL A 163 9.35 -4.85 7.28
CA VAL A 163 9.39 -3.75 6.31
C VAL A 163 8.01 -3.68 5.67
N VAL A 164 7.34 -2.54 5.81
CA VAL A 164 5.94 -2.35 5.41
C VAL A 164 5.78 -1.02 4.69
N GLY A 165 4.76 -0.93 3.82
CA GLY A 165 4.42 0.32 3.16
C GLY A 165 3.89 1.36 4.15
N MET A 166 4.22 2.64 3.93
CA MET A 166 3.89 3.75 4.84
C MET A 166 2.39 3.86 5.14
N ALA A 167 1.53 3.55 4.16
CA ALA A 167 0.07 3.56 4.31
C ALA A 167 -0.45 2.59 5.39
N HIS A 168 0.33 1.56 5.74
CA HIS A 168 -0.04 0.51 6.70
C HIS A 168 0.49 0.78 8.11
N MET A 169 1.42 1.73 8.30
CA MET A 169 2.11 1.91 9.59
C MET A 169 1.14 2.20 10.74
N ASP A 170 0.27 3.21 10.62
CA ASP A 170 -0.69 3.54 11.68
C ASP A 170 -1.69 2.38 11.92
N GLY A 171 -2.02 1.65 10.86
CA GLY A 171 -2.93 0.52 10.91
C GLY A 171 -2.37 -0.62 11.75
N ILE A 172 -1.14 -1.02 11.42
CA ILE A 172 -0.40 -2.05 12.15
C ILE A 172 -0.17 -1.62 13.60
N GLU A 173 0.24 -0.37 13.86
CA GLU A 173 0.43 0.12 15.23
C GLU A 173 -0.85 0.02 16.06
N ARG A 174 -1.99 0.43 15.50
CA ARG A 174 -3.31 0.31 16.15
C ARG A 174 -3.70 -1.14 16.40
N GLU A 175 -3.56 -2.02 15.42
CA GLU A 175 -3.89 -3.44 15.60
C GLU A 175 -2.93 -4.12 16.60
N TRP A 176 -1.66 -3.73 16.64
CA TRP A 176 -0.66 -4.23 17.58
C TRP A 176 -1.00 -3.86 19.02
N GLN A 177 -1.43 -2.62 19.28
CA GLN A 177 -1.84 -2.15 20.60
C GLN A 177 -3.05 -2.91 21.16
N LYS A 178 -3.99 -3.33 20.29
CA LYS A 178 -5.15 -4.16 20.71
C LYS A 178 -4.73 -5.50 21.30
N HIS A 179 -3.53 -5.97 20.98
CA HIS A 179 -2.97 -7.23 21.47
C HIS A 179 -1.96 -7.01 22.63
N SER A 180 -2.06 -5.86 23.33
CA SER A 180 -1.19 -5.48 24.45
C SER A 180 0.29 -5.34 24.08
N GLY A 181 0.61 -5.20 22.80
CA GLY A 181 1.96 -4.93 22.35
C GLY A 181 2.36 -3.48 22.62
N GLN A 182 3.53 -3.27 23.19
CA GLN A 182 4.11 -1.93 23.30
C GLN A 182 4.58 -1.46 21.92
N VAL A 183 4.23 -0.23 21.55
CA VAL A 183 4.67 0.42 20.31
C VAL A 183 5.71 1.47 20.66
N TYR A 184 6.89 1.35 20.06
CA TYR A 184 7.96 2.33 20.17
C TYR A 184 8.23 2.90 18.77
N ILE A 185 7.89 4.16 18.57
CA ILE A 185 8.15 4.84 17.30
C ILE A 185 9.54 5.47 17.38
N HIS A 186 10.46 4.99 16.56
CA HIS A 186 11.77 5.60 16.40
C HIS A 186 11.73 6.56 15.21
N GLU A 187 11.50 7.86 15.45
CA GLU A 187 11.38 8.86 14.38
C GLU A 187 12.67 9.09 13.59
N GLN A 188 13.82 8.69 14.14
CA GLN A 188 15.12 8.80 13.49
C GLN A 188 15.60 7.44 12.97
N CYS A 189 15.30 7.08 11.72
CA CYS A 189 15.93 5.91 11.13
C CYS A 189 17.44 6.18 10.94
N SER A 190 18.26 5.71 11.87
CA SER A 190 19.73 5.86 11.90
C SER A 190 20.46 5.09 10.79
N LEU A 191 19.71 4.39 9.91
CA LEU A 191 20.26 3.75 8.70
C LEU A 191 20.80 4.76 7.67
N ARG A 192 20.67 6.08 7.91
CA ARG A 192 21.43 7.13 7.22
C ARG A 192 22.88 7.32 7.71
N SER A 193 23.41 6.42 8.53
CA SER A 193 24.86 6.41 8.81
C SER A 193 25.62 5.95 7.56
N LYS A 194 26.09 6.95 6.81
CA LYS A 194 27.16 6.90 5.81
C LYS A 194 28.02 5.63 5.90
N ARG A 195 28.00 4.83 4.84
CA ARG A 195 29.17 4.09 4.38
C ARG A 195 29.62 4.73 3.08
#